data_AF-A0A368GM44-F1
#
_entry.id   AF-A0A368GM44-F1
#
_cell.length_a   1.000
_cell.length_b   1.000
_cell.length_c   1.000
_cell.angle_alpha   90.00
_cell.angle_beta   90.00
_cell.angle_gamma   90.00
#
_symmetry.space_group_name_H-M   'P 1'
#
loop_
_entity.id
_entity.type
_entity.pdbx_description
1 polymer ?
#
loop_
_entity_poly.entity_id
_entity_poly.type
_entity_poly.pdbx_seq_one_letter_code
_entity_poly.pdbx_strand_id
1 'polypeptide(L)'
;MDCILVSGVFFIHVFQAIPLYTVVLGRKASDQKRTFTNAFSSHFPDPLVIQRPYDKVVTECLNWGRYIQGVLALTGCGLCFDVVVHSNIPLGSGLSSSAALELASYHFVSQFFPEPLPRGVRSAELCRRVEHEYAEVPCGIMDQFVIALAEHAHALRIDCR
;
A
#
# COMPACT_ATOMS: atom_id res chain seq x y z
N MET A 1 -34.50 -7.51 2.48
CA MET A 1 -33.55 -6.81 3.38
C MET A 1 -33.76 -7.45 4.73
N ASP A 2 -33.09 -8.56 5.00
CA ASP A 2 -33.27 -9.28 6.27
C ASP A 2 -31.91 -9.78 6.73
N CYS A 3 -31.37 -9.18 7.79
CA CYS A 3 -30.34 -9.80 8.60
C CYS A 3 -30.79 -9.78 10.05
N ILE A 4 -30.91 -10.99 10.57
CA ILE A 4 -31.37 -11.41 11.88
C ILE A 4 -30.42 -10.90 12.97
N LEU A 5 -30.99 -10.31 14.02
CA LEU A 5 -30.34 -10.08 15.31
C LEU A 5 -30.22 -11.41 16.06
N VAL A 6 -28.99 -11.81 16.40
CA VAL A 6 -28.73 -12.75 17.51
C VAL A 6 -27.65 -12.14 18.41
N SER A 7 -27.87 -12.24 19.70
CA SER A 7 -27.20 -11.63 20.85
C SER A 7 -25.73 -12.01 21.04
N GLY A 8 -24.90 -11.03 21.47
CA GLY A 8 -23.58 -11.26 22.09
C GLY A 8 -22.42 -10.54 21.39
N VAL A 9 -22.20 -9.26 21.71
CA VAL A 9 -21.11 -8.36 21.26
C VAL A 9 -20.35 -8.82 20.00
N PHE A 10 -20.84 -8.42 18.83
CA PHE A 10 -20.22 -8.70 17.53
C PHE A 10 -19.57 -7.42 16.99
N PHE A 11 -18.25 -7.44 16.74
CA PHE A 11 -17.56 -6.36 16.02
C PHE A 11 -17.63 -6.61 14.50
N ILE A 12 -18.82 -6.46 13.93
CA ILE A 12 -19.00 -6.48 12.47
C ILE A 12 -18.66 -5.08 11.95
N HIS A 13 -17.67 -4.99 11.09
CA HIS A 13 -17.38 -3.73 10.39
C HIS A 13 -17.79 -3.85 8.91
N VAL A 14 -18.45 -2.81 8.42
CA VAL A 14 -18.96 -2.70 7.05
C VAL A 14 -18.28 -1.50 6.40
N PHE A 15 -17.52 -1.73 5.34
CA PHE A 15 -16.75 -0.69 4.66
C PHE A 15 -17.07 -0.61 3.18
N GLN A 16 -16.93 0.60 2.62
CA GLN A 16 -17.09 0.87 1.20
C GLN A 16 -15.89 1.66 0.71
N ALA A 17 -15.39 1.34 -0.49
CA ALA A 17 -14.45 2.21 -1.18
C ALA A 17 -15.15 3.51 -1.62
N ILE A 18 -14.59 4.64 -1.21
CA ILE A 18 -15.02 5.99 -1.60
C ILE A 18 -14.26 6.44 -2.86
N PRO A 19 -14.72 7.44 -3.62
CA PRO A 19 -14.06 7.89 -4.87
C PRO A 19 -12.77 8.69 -4.61
N LEU A 20 -12.00 8.30 -3.59
CA LEU A 20 -10.67 8.78 -3.29
C LEU A 20 -9.67 7.65 -3.61
N TYR A 21 -8.52 8.00 -4.15
CA TYR A 21 -7.56 7.07 -4.70
C TYR A 21 -6.13 7.58 -4.53
N THR A 22 -5.19 6.63 -4.57
CA THR A 22 -3.77 6.87 -4.79
C THR A 22 -3.36 6.16 -6.07
N VAL A 23 -2.62 6.85 -6.94
CA VAL A 23 -2.08 6.30 -8.18
C VAL A 23 -0.57 6.40 -8.13
N VAL A 24 0.10 5.31 -8.52
CA VAL A 24 1.54 5.23 -8.73
C VAL A 24 1.78 5.03 -10.22
N LEU A 25 2.45 6.00 -10.84
CA LEU A 25 2.91 5.94 -12.23
C LEU A 25 4.43 5.88 -12.23
N GLY A 26 5.02 5.22 -13.21
CA GLY A 26 6.47 5.20 -13.28
C GLY A 26 7.02 4.28 -14.35
N ARG A 27 8.34 4.16 -14.34
CA ARG A 27 9.09 3.27 -15.23
C ARG A 27 10.27 2.67 -14.50
N LYS A 28 10.78 1.55 -15.03
CA LYS A 28 12.12 1.09 -14.68
C LYS A 28 13.13 2.20 -14.94
N ALA A 29 14.09 2.34 -14.03
CA ALA A 29 15.27 3.16 -14.25
C ALA A 29 15.96 2.71 -15.56
N SER A 30 16.43 3.68 -16.34
CA SER A 30 17.22 3.40 -17.55
C SER A 30 18.54 2.73 -17.21
N ASP A 31 19.17 3.15 -16.10
CA ASP A 31 20.32 2.51 -15.51
C ASP A 31 19.92 1.70 -14.26
N GLN A 32 19.98 0.38 -14.35
CA GLN A 32 19.72 -0.53 -13.22
C GLN A 32 20.98 -0.79 -12.36
N LYS A 33 22.16 -0.30 -12.79
CA LYS A 33 23.38 -0.31 -11.96
C LYS A 33 23.31 0.74 -10.86
N ARG A 34 22.51 1.80 -11.07
CA ARG A 34 22.17 2.74 -10.01
C ARG A 34 21.50 1.99 -8.85
N THR A 35 21.92 2.26 -7.63
CA THR A 35 21.48 1.52 -6.43
C THR A 35 20.25 2.15 -5.78
N PHE A 36 19.39 2.87 -6.53
CA PHE A 36 18.28 3.61 -5.93
C PHE A 36 17.06 3.79 -6.84
N THR A 37 15.90 3.97 -6.20
CA THR A 37 14.62 4.38 -6.79
C THR A 37 14.32 5.84 -6.45
N ASN A 38 13.91 6.61 -7.45
CA ASN A 38 13.39 7.97 -7.23
C ASN A 38 11.87 7.91 -7.09
N ALA A 39 11.35 8.60 -6.09
CA ALA A 39 9.92 8.76 -5.89
C ALA A 39 9.58 10.25 -5.78
N PHE A 40 8.65 10.71 -6.62
CA PHE A 40 8.11 12.06 -6.62
C PHE A 40 6.65 12.02 -6.12
N SER A 41 6.19 13.07 -5.47
CA SER A 41 4.79 13.19 -5.05
C SER A 41 4.20 14.50 -5.55
N SER A 42 2.93 14.48 -5.93
CA SER A 42 2.20 15.73 -6.21
C SER A 42 1.87 16.54 -4.95
N HIS A 43 2.05 15.96 -3.75
CA HIS A 43 1.72 16.60 -2.47
C HIS A 43 2.94 17.09 -1.71
N PHE A 44 4.11 16.51 -1.99
CA PHE A 44 5.36 16.84 -1.32
C PHE A 44 6.36 17.35 -2.36
N PRO A 45 6.92 18.56 -2.17
CA PRO A 45 7.82 19.16 -3.16
C PRO A 45 9.16 18.43 -3.25
N ASP A 46 9.61 17.82 -2.15
CA ASP A 46 10.90 17.18 -2.07
C ASP A 46 10.84 15.74 -2.62
N PRO A 47 11.67 15.41 -3.63
CA PRO A 47 11.76 14.05 -4.12
C PRO A 47 12.45 13.15 -3.09
N LEU A 48 12.03 11.89 -3.05
CA LEU A 48 12.65 10.88 -2.19
C LEU A 48 13.53 9.94 -3.00
N VAL A 49 14.66 9.55 -2.41
CA VAL A 49 15.57 8.55 -2.94
C VAL A 49 15.54 7.34 -2.02
N ILE A 50 15.07 6.21 -2.54
CA ILE A 50 14.98 4.93 -1.82
C ILE A 50 16.18 4.07 -2.24
N GLN A 51 17.11 3.84 -1.32
CA GLN A 51 18.33 3.08 -1.59
C GLN A 51 18.09 1.57 -1.60
N ARG A 52 18.85 0.85 -2.42
CA ARG A 52 18.99 -0.61 -2.42
C ARG A 52 20.20 -1.01 -1.56
N PRO A 53 20.17 -2.20 -0.93
CA PRO A 53 19.07 -3.15 -0.95
C PRO A 53 17.87 -2.66 -0.11
N TYR A 54 16.64 -2.95 -0.56
CA TYR A 54 15.43 -2.37 0.02
C TYR A 54 15.06 -2.96 1.39
N ASP A 55 15.61 -4.13 1.71
CA ASP A 55 15.43 -4.88 2.97
C ASP A 55 16.02 -4.16 4.20
N LYS A 56 16.93 -3.22 4.01
CA LYS A 56 17.47 -2.39 5.09
C LYS A 56 16.51 -1.25 5.39
N VAL A 57 15.72 -1.40 6.45
CA VAL A 57 14.88 -0.31 6.98
C VAL A 57 15.79 0.86 7.38
N VAL A 58 15.72 1.97 6.65
CA VAL A 58 16.40 3.22 7.00
C VAL A 58 15.35 4.13 7.62
N THR A 59 15.18 4.03 8.93
CA THR A 59 14.09 4.66 9.67
C THR A 59 14.20 6.19 9.73
N GLU A 60 15.40 6.75 9.61
CA GLU A 60 15.63 8.16 9.96
C GLU A 60 15.38 9.20 8.84
N CYS A 61 15.04 8.81 7.60
CA CYS A 61 14.92 9.81 6.52
C CYS A 61 13.77 9.61 5.51
N LEU A 62 13.03 8.48 5.56
CA LEU A 62 12.15 8.06 4.46
C LEU A 62 10.65 8.25 4.77
N ASN A 63 10.25 9.50 5.03
CA ASN A 63 8.87 9.95 5.36
C ASN A 63 7.72 9.07 4.78
N TRP A 64 7.22 9.36 3.58
CA TRP A 64 6.23 8.52 2.89
C TRP A 64 6.89 7.45 2.00
N GLY A 65 8.21 7.54 1.79
CA GLY A 65 8.99 6.61 0.99
C GLY A 65 9.11 5.21 1.62
N ARG A 66 8.99 5.11 2.95
CA ARG A 66 9.02 3.82 3.69
C ARG A 66 7.96 2.82 3.24
N TYR A 67 6.77 3.30 2.86
CA TYR A 67 5.70 2.45 2.32
C TYR A 67 6.10 1.81 0.98
N ILE A 68 6.68 2.61 0.08
CA ILE A 68 7.18 2.11 -1.22
C ILE A 68 8.37 1.18 -0.99
N GLN A 69 9.29 1.55 -0.10
CA GLN A 69 10.44 0.73 0.25
C GLN A 69 10.01 -0.65 0.75
N GLY A 70 9.08 -0.71 1.71
CA GLY A 70 8.63 -1.97 2.26
C GLY A 70 7.95 -2.85 1.22
N VAL A 71 7.15 -2.28 0.32
CA VAL A 71 6.58 -3.04 -0.81
C VAL A 71 7.68 -3.61 -1.70
N LEU A 72 8.67 -2.80 -2.09
CA LEU A 72 9.78 -3.28 -2.92
C LEU A 72 10.57 -4.39 -2.21
N ALA A 73 10.80 -4.27 -0.92
CA ALA A 73 11.52 -5.25 -0.12
C ALA A 73 10.74 -6.56 0.06
N LEU A 74 9.48 -6.49 0.53
CA LEU A 74 8.67 -7.67 0.84
C LEU A 74 8.17 -8.42 -0.41
N THR A 75 8.13 -7.76 -1.58
CA THR A 75 7.91 -8.44 -2.86
C THR A 75 9.19 -9.07 -3.42
N GLY A 76 10.36 -8.79 -2.84
CA GLY A 76 11.65 -9.25 -3.35
C GLY A 76 12.08 -8.54 -4.64
N CYS A 77 11.58 -7.32 -4.87
CA CYS A 77 11.88 -6.58 -6.09
C CYS A 77 13.35 -6.12 -6.12
N GLY A 78 14.10 -6.60 -7.11
CA GLY A 78 15.50 -6.22 -7.34
C GLY A 78 15.69 -5.09 -8.34
N LEU A 79 14.64 -4.37 -8.74
CA LEU A 79 14.68 -3.34 -9.78
C LEU A 79 14.62 -1.94 -9.18
N CYS A 80 15.26 -0.99 -9.87
CA CYS A 80 15.18 0.45 -9.59
C CYS A 80 14.15 1.12 -10.49
N PHE A 81 13.47 2.14 -9.96
CA PHE A 81 12.40 2.85 -10.66
C PHE A 81 12.51 4.37 -10.56
N ASP A 82 11.91 5.07 -11.52
CA ASP A 82 11.51 6.47 -11.39
C ASP A 82 9.98 6.47 -11.31
N VAL A 83 9.42 6.84 -10.14
CA VAL A 83 7.97 6.80 -9.89
C VAL A 83 7.42 8.15 -9.45
N VAL A 84 6.18 8.43 -9.81
CA VAL A 84 5.39 9.59 -9.41
C VAL A 84 4.14 9.08 -8.70
N VAL A 85 3.85 9.66 -7.54
CA VAL A 85 2.70 9.36 -6.70
C VAL A 85 1.75 10.55 -6.69
N HIS A 86 0.48 10.27 -6.94
CA HIS A 86 -0.60 11.24 -6.76
C HIS A 86 -1.71 10.60 -5.92
N SER A 87 -2.31 11.37 -5.02
CA SER A 87 -3.43 10.91 -4.20
C SER A 87 -4.44 12.03 -4.03
N ASN A 88 -5.74 11.77 -4.15
CA ASN A 88 -6.75 12.76 -3.74
C ASN A 88 -7.34 12.43 -2.36
N ILE A 89 -6.77 11.46 -1.64
CA ILE A 89 -7.10 11.15 -0.25
C ILE A 89 -6.47 12.23 0.64
N PRO A 90 -7.25 13.00 1.43
CA PRO A 90 -6.67 14.01 2.30
C PRO A 90 -5.73 13.38 3.33
N LEU A 91 -4.50 13.88 3.39
CA LEU A 91 -3.49 13.36 4.30
C LEU A 91 -3.93 13.53 5.76
N GLY A 92 -3.77 12.49 6.58
CA GLY A 92 -4.13 12.52 7.99
C GLY A 92 -5.63 12.50 8.29
N SER A 93 -6.49 12.29 7.28
CA SER A 93 -7.95 12.25 7.47
C SER A 93 -8.49 10.97 8.13
N GLY A 94 -7.65 9.97 8.37
CA GLY A 94 -8.09 8.65 8.81
C GLY A 94 -8.76 7.81 7.70
N LEU A 95 -8.66 8.24 6.43
CA LEU A 95 -9.23 7.53 5.28
C LEU A 95 -8.19 6.63 4.57
N SER A 96 -7.30 6.01 5.34
CA SER A 96 -6.40 4.95 4.84
C SER A 96 -5.45 5.35 3.69
N SER A 97 -4.93 6.58 3.70
CA SER A 97 -4.00 7.06 2.66
C SER A 97 -2.70 6.25 2.55
N SER A 98 -2.21 5.69 3.66
CA SER A 98 -1.02 4.81 3.68
C SER A 98 -1.31 3.48 3.00
N ALA A 99 -2.36 2.78 3.41
CA ALA A 99 -2.79 1.52 2.80
C ALA A 99 -3.07 1.67 1.29
N ALA A 100 -3.61 2.82 0.86
CA ALA A 100 -3.80 3.11 -0.57
C ALA A 100 -2.46 3.24 -1.31
N LEU A 101 -1.46 3.88 -0.70
CA LEU A 101 -0.11 3.98 -1.28
C LEU A 101 0.59 2.62 -1.33
N GLU A 102 0.46 1.80 -0.29
CA GLU A 102 1.03 0.44 -0.24
C GLU A 102 0.47 -0.43 -1.37
N LEU A 103 -0.86 -0.53 -1.49
CA LEU A 103 -1.50 -1.36 -2.51
C LEU A 103 -1.25 -0.81 -3.92
N ALA A 104 -1.26 0.52 -4.11
CA ALA A 104 -0.93 1.11 -5.41
C ALA A 104 0.52 0.81 -5.82
N SER A 105 1.46 0.86 -4.88
CA SER A 105 2.87 0.49 -5.11
C SER A 105 3.01 -1.01 -5.39
N TYR A 106 2.24 -1.85 -4.69
CA TYR A 106 2.21 -3.30 -4.90
C TYR A 106 1.73 -3.63 -6.31
N HIS A 107 0.63 -3.02 -6.74
CA HIS A 107 0.11 -3.20 -8.08
C HIS A 107 1.08 -2.69 -9.15
N PHE A 108 1.71 -1.54 -8.94
CA PHE A 108 2.74 -1.03 -9.84
C PHE A 108 3.91 -2.03 -9.99
N VAL A 109 4.51 -2.48 -8.89
CA VAL A 109 5.67 -3.39 -8.95
C VAL A 109 5.32 -4.75 -9.51
N SER A 110 4.11 -5.25 -9.27
CA SER A 110 3.64 -6.55 -9.76
C SER A 110 3.69 -6.70 -11.29
N GLN A 111 3.65 -5.58 -12.02
CA GLN A 111 3.73 -5.57 -13.49
C GLN A 111 5.12 -5.94 -14.03
N PHE A 112 6.15 -5.93 -13.18
CA PHE A 112 7.53 -6.18 -13.56
C PHE A 112 8.05 -7.55 -13.14
N PHE A 113 7.22 -8.37 -12.48
CA PHE A 113 7.54 -9.76 -12.19
C PHE A 113 7.17 -10.66 -13.38
N PRO A 114 7.96 -11.71 -13.67
CA PRO A 114 7.64 -12.66 -14.73
C PRO A 114 6.36 -13.45 -14.39
N GLU A 115 6.17 -13.76 -13.11
CA GLU A 115 4.97 -14.41 -12.60
C GLU A 115 4.07 -13.41 -11.88
N PRO A 116 2.74 -13.50 -12.02
CA PRO A 116 1.82 -12.61 -11.32
C PRO A 116 1.95 -12.74 -9.80
N LEU A 117 2.16 -11.61 -9.14
CA LEU A 117 2.10 -11.57 -7.67
C LEU A 117 0.65 -11.81 -7.19
N PRO A 118 0.45 -12.48 -6.03
CA PRO A 118 -0.87 -12.73 -5.46
C PRO A 118 -1.69 -11.45 -5.23
N ARG A 119 -3.01 -11.50 -5.48
CA ARG A 119 -3.93 -10.37 -5.27
C ARG A 119 -4.89 -10.63 -4.11
N GLY A 120 -5.69 -9.61 -3.76
CA GLY A 120 -6.72 -9.69 -2.72
C GLY A 120 -6.12 -9.84 -1.32
N VAL A 121 -6.52 -10.89 -0.59
CA VAL A 121 -6.10 -11.14 0.80
C VAL A 121 -4.58 -11.15 0.93
N ARG A 122 -3.86 -11.81 0.02
CA ARG A 122 -2.39 -11.93 0.09
C ARG A 122 -1.67 -10.61 -0.13
N SER A 123 -2.12 -9.78 -1.07
CA SER A 123 -1.54 -8.45 -1.25
C SER A 123 -1.82 -7.55 -0.05
N ALA A 124 -2.99 -7.67 0.57
CA ALA A 124 -3.32 -6.91 1.76
C ALA A 124 -2.53 -7.34 3.01
N GLU A 125 -2.34 -8.64 3.21
CA GLU A 125 -1.47 -9.17 4.28
C GLU A 125 -0.04 -8.66 4.14
N LEU A 126 0.51 -8.66 2.93
CA LEU A 126 1.84 -8.12 2.66
C LEU A 126 1.90 -6.62 2.94
N CYS A 127 0.91 -5.84 2.51
CA CYS A 127 0.89 -4.40 2.76
C CYS A 127 0.73 -4.06 4.25
N ARG A 128 -0.05 -4.82 5.01
CA ARG A 128 -0.08 -4.67 6.48
C ARG A 128 1.29 -4.93 7.11
N ARG A 129 2.02 -5.93 6.60
CA ARG A 129 3.41 -6.17 7.03
C ARG A 129 4.33 -5.01 6.66
N VAL A 130 4.13 -4.35 5.52
CA VAL A 130 4.83 -3.09 5.19
C VAL A 130 4.55 -2.03 6.25
N GLU A 131 3.29 -1.83 6.62
CA GLU A 131 2.92 -0.82 7.62
C GLU A 131 3.57 -1.12 8.99
N HIS A 132 3.63 -2.39 9.38
CA HIS A 132 4.26 -2.82 10.65
C HIS A 132 5.78 -2.75 10.61
N GLU A 133 6.42 -3.31 9.59
CA GLU A 133 7.87 -3.54 9.52
C GLU A 133 8.65 -2.31 9.00
N TYR A 134 8.03 -1.47 8.16
CA TYR A 134 8.70 -0.33 7.52
C TYR A 134 8.13 1.02 7.93
N ALA A 135 6.82 1.12 8.15
CA ALA A 135 6.22 2.36 8.67
C ALA A 135 6.19 2.41 10.21
N GLU A 136 6.46 1.29 10.88
CA GLU A 136 6.43 1.14 12.33
C GLU A 136 5.08 1.56 12.94
N VAL A 137 3.99 1.40 12.18
CA VAL A 137 2.63 1.74 12.63
C VAL A 137 1.89 0.44 12.95
N PRO A 138 1.62 0.13 14.23
CA PRO A 138 0.85 -1.05 14.60
C PRO A 138 -0.63 -0.86 14.21
N CYS A 139 -1.04 -1.47 13.11
CA CYS A 139 -2.42 -1.39 12.60
C CYS A 139 -3.12 -2.76 12.48
N GLY A 140 -4.45 -2.73 12.37
CA GLY A 140 -5.26 -3.86 11.91
C GLY A 140 -5.04 -4.16 10.43
N ILE A 141 -5.78 -5.14 9.88
CA ILE A 141 -5.74 -5.53 8.45
C ILE A 141 -6.81 -4.82 7.59
N MET A 142 -7.71 -4.10 8.25
CA MET A 142 -8.97 -3.62 7.72
C MET A 142 -8.78 -2.71 6.50
N ASP A 143 -7.94 -1.70 6.63
CA ASP A 143 -7.64 -0.72 5.58
C ASP A 143 -7.12 -1.40 4.31
N GLN A 144 -6.13 -2.28 4.46
CA GLN A 144 -5.57 -3.05 3.35
C GLN A 144 -6.60 -4.01 2.74
N PHE A 145 -7.46 -4.65 3.54
CA PHE A 145 -8.52 -5.52 3.03
C PHE A 145 -9.56 -4.77 2.21
N VAL A 146 -10.05 -3.64 2.71
CA VAL A 146 -11.03 -2.83 1.98
C VAL A 146 -10.45 -2.39 0.64
N ILE A 147 -9.20 -1.92 0.62
CA ILE A 147 -8.57 -1.45 -0.62
C ILE A 147 -8.32 -2.61 -1.60
N ALA A 148 -7.95 -3.79 -1.10
CA ALA A 148 -7.62 -4.93 -1.96
C ALA A 148 -8.84 -5.75 -2.43
N LEU A 149 -9.97 -5.69 -1.72
CA LEU A 149 -11.13 -6.58 -1.93
C LEU A 149 -12.44 -5.84 -2.21
N ALA A 150 -12.51 -4.52 -2.03
CA ALA A 150 -13.75 -3.79 -2.28
C ALA A 150 -14.16 -3.87 -3.75
N GLU A 151 -15.45 -4.10 -3.96
CA GLU A 151 -16.08 -4.04 -5.26
C GLU A 151 -16.94 -2.79 -5.37
N HIS A 152 -17.05 -2.26 -6.60
CA HIS A 152 -17.86 -1.08 -6.86
C HIS A 152 -19.31 -1.29 -6.38
N ALA A 153 -19.84 -0.31 -5.66
CA ALA A 153 -21.20 -0.31 -5.09
C ALA A 153 -21.51 -1.46 -4.11
N HIS A 154 -20.50 -2.10 -3.54
CA HIS A 154 -20.66 -3.13 -2.52
C HIS A 154 -20.00 -2.71 -1.21
N ALA A 155 -20.60 -3.15 -0.10
CA ALA A 155 -19.95 -3.07 1.19
C ALA A 155 -19.27 -4.40 1.51
N LEU A 156 -18.06 -4.34 2.05
CA LEU A 156 -17.29 -5.51 2.44
C LEU A 156 -17.54 -5.84 3.91
N ARG A 157 -18.00 -7.07 4.18
CA ARG A 157 -18.10 -7.60 5.54
C ARG A 157 -16.80 -8.33 5.88
N ILE A 158 -16.06 -7.82 6.86
CA ILE A 158 -14.84 -8.44 7.36
C ILE A 158 -15.12 -9.03 8.75
N ASP A 159 -14.84 -10.33 8.91
CA ASP A 159 -14.86 -11.00 10.21
C ASP A 159 -13.41 -11.11 10.72
N CYS A 160 -13.12 -10.43 11.83
CA CYS A 160 -11.76 -10.29 12.39
C CYS A 160 -11.54 -11.18 13.62
N ARG A 161 -12.22 -12.32 13.70
CA ARG A 161 -12.06 -13.32 14.77
C ARG A 161 -10.83 -14.20 14.61
#